data_AF-A0A1Q7D697-F1
#
_entry.id   AF-A0A1Q7D697-F1
#
_cell.length_a   1.000
_cell.length_b   1.000
_cell.length_c   1.000
_cell.angle_alpha   90.00
_cell.angle_beta   90.00
_cell.angle_gamma   90.00
#
_symmetry.space_group_name_H-M   'P 1'
#
loop_
_entity.id
_entity.type
_entity.pdbx_description
1 polymer ?
#
loop_
_entity_poly.entity_id
_entity_poly.type
_entity_poly.pdbx_seq_one_letter_code
_entity_poly.pdbx_strand_id
1 'polypeptide(L)'
;MNDALFEKLAPSQQLVIAMLRIAAEDSSARVGAWNLRDIAAHLAATERDCYEPRIHAIASGENPSFGFFTNDEDDFSGIQLESALEEWIATRSRLIDYVRALDGEQRGRLTGHHERYGEVTVERYLEIALEHDQDHLRGLERLAGGLTR
;
A
#
# COMPACT_ATOMS: atom_id res chain seq x y z
N MET A 1 17.37 3.76 -13.56
CA MET A 1 16.95 2.83 -12.50
C MET A 1 16.71 3.67 -11.26
N ASN A 2 15.46 3.81 -10.81
CA ASN A 2 15.16 4.66 -9.66
C ASN A 2 15.26 3.86 -8.36
N ASP A 3 16.48 3.44 -7.99
CA ASP A 3 16.73 2.70 -6.75
C ASP A 3 16.19 3.45 -5.52
N ALA A 4 16.10 4.78 -5.61
CA ALA A 4 15.52 5.63 -4.58
C ALA A 4 14.03 5.36 -4.30
N LEU A 5 13.29 4.66 -5.17
CA LEU A 5 11.90 4.25 -4.88
C LEU A 5 11.87 3.08 -3.88
N PHE A 6 12.72 2.07 -4.08
CA PHE A 6 12.82 0.93 -3.16
C PHE A 6 13.32 1.35 -1.78
N GLU A 7 14.23 2.33 -1.73
CA GLU A 7 14.71 2.94 -0.48
C GLU A 7 13.63 3.73 0.27
N LYS A 8 12.44 3.94 -0.31
CA LYS A 8 11.31 4.64 0.33
C LYS A 8 10.15 3.73 0.69
N LEU A 9 9.85 2.72 -0.12
CA LEU A 9 8.69 1.84 0.07
C LEU A 9 8.70 1.12 1.42
N ALA A 10 9.80 0.43 1.73
CA ALA A 10 9.89 -0.30 3.00
C ALA A 10 9.91 0.67 4.20
N PRO A 11 10.71 1.75 4.21
CA PRO A 11 10.65 2.73 5.30
C PRO A 11 9.27 3.39 5.47
N SER A 12 8.57 3.73 4.39
CA SER A 12 7.22 4.30 4.45
C SER A 12 6.24 3.34 5.13
N GLN A 13 6.25 2.06 4.73
CA GLN A 13 5.45 1.02 5.38
C GLN A 13 5.77 0.91 6.88
N GLN A 14 7.05 0.89 7.25
CA GLN A 14 7.47 0.79 8.65
C GLN A 14 7.03 1.99 9.50
N LEU A 15 7.03 3.20 8.94
CA LEU A 15 6.51 4.39 9.63
C LEU A 15 5.01 4.29 9.89
N VAL A 16 4.23 3.84 8.90
CA VAL A 16 2.78 3.61 9.08
C VAL A 16 2.52 2.54 10.16
N ILE A 17 3.24 1.42 10.10
CA ILE A 17 3.16 0.34 11.10
C ILE A 17 3.46 0.87 12.51
N ALA A 18 4.53 1.64 12.67
CA ALA A 18 4.92 2.19 13.97
C ALA A 18 3.82 3.11 14.52
N MET A 19 3.28 4.00 13.69
CA MET A 19 2.21 4.91 14.08
C MET A 19 0.91 4.17 14.45
N LEU A 20 0.54 3.14 13.69
CA LEU A 20 -0.62 2.30 14.00
C LEU A 20 -0.46 1.60 15.36
N ARG A 21 0.72 1.03 15.64
CA ARG A 21 1.00 0.38 16.93
C ARG A 21 0.99 1.35 18.10
N ILE A 22 1.57 2.53 17.94
CA ILE A 22 1.56 3.58 18.99
C ILE A 22 0.12 4.03 19.26
N ALA A 23 -0.66 4.30 18.21
CA ALA A 23 -2.03 4.77 18.37
C ALA A 23 -2.97 3.67 18.90
N ALA A 24 -2.63 2.39 18.74
CA ALA A 24 -3.46 1.25 19.18
C ALA A 24 -3.64 1.12 20.69
N GLU A 25 -2.84 1.83 21.49
CA GLU A 25 -3.07 1.97 22.93
C GLU A 25 -4.40 2.67 23.24
N ASP A 26 -4.87 3.55 22.35
CA ASP A 26 -6.18 4.20 22.45
C ASP A 26 -7.22 3.45 21.61
N SER A 27 -8.08 2.67 22.27
CA SER A 27 -9.18 1.94 21.62
C SER A 27 -10.22 2.82 20.91
N SER A 28 -10.23 4.13 21.18
CA SER A 28 -11.12 5.11 20.55
C SER A 28 -10.49 5.80 19.33
N ALA A 29 -9.19 5.61 19.09
CA ALA A 29 -8.45 6.19 17.97
C ALA A 29 -9.07 5.82 16.62
N ARG A 30 -9.34 6.85 15.81
CA ARG A 30 -9.86 6.71 14.45
C ARG A 30 -9.30 7.74 13.48
N VAL A 31 -9.20 7.35 12.21
CA VAL A 31 -8.97 8.26 11.09
C VAL A 31 -10.23 8.24 10.22
N GLY A 32 -11.01 9.34 10.27
CA GLY A 32 -12.34 9.34 9.67
C GLY A 32 -13.26 8.31 10.33
N ALA A 33 -13.85 7.42 9.55
CA ALA A 33 -14.72 6.35 10.04
C ALA A 33 -13.95 5.12 10.55
N TRP A 34 -12.69 4.97 10.16
CA TRP A 34 -11.92 3.74 10.34
C TRP A 34 -11.18 3.73 11.67
N ASN A 35 -11.28 2.60 12.38
CA ASN A 35 -10.38 2.32 13.49
C ASN A 35 -9.03 1.80 12.97
N LEU A 36 -8.04 1.70 13.85
CA LEU A 36 -6.68 1.34 13.46
C LEU A 36 -6.55 -0.09 12.89
N ARG A 37 -7.41 -1.02 13.29
CA ARG A 37 -7.49 -2.36 12.68
C ARG A 37 -8.05 -2.28 11.26
N ASP A 38 -9.09 -1.46 11.05
CA ASP A 38 -9.67 -1.26 9.71
C ASP A 38 -8.61 -0.70 8.76
N ILE A 39 -7.81 0.28 9.21
CA ILE A 39 -6.71 0.86 8.41
C ILE A 39 -5.67 -0.21 8.06
N ALA A 40 -5.22 -1.01 9.04
CA ALA A 40 -4.25 -2.07 8.80
C ALA A 40 -4.78 -3.14 7.84
N ALA A 41 -6.04 -3.57 8.00
CA ALA A 41 -6.69 -4.53 7.13
C ALA A 41 -6.86 -3.99 5.71
N HIS A 42 -7.28 -2.73 5.57
CA HIS A 42 -7.36 -2.03 4.30
C HIS A 42 -6.02 -1.98 3.57
N LEU A 43 -4.92 -1.64 4.26
CA LEU A 43 -3.58 -1.60 3.69
C LEU A 43 -3.11 -2.99 3.21
N ALA A 44 -3.32 -4.02 4.03
CA ALA A 44 -2.98 -5.40 3.69
C ALA A 44 -3.76 -5.89 2.45
N ALA A 45 -5.08 -5.70 2.46
CA ALA A 45 -5.95 -6.08 1.35
C ALA A 45 -5.64 -5.30 0.07
N THR A 46 -5.34 -4.00 0.16
CA THR A 46 -4.95 -3.19 -1.01
C THR A 46 -3.64 -3.70 -1.61
N GLU A 47 -2.64 -4.06 -0.80
CA GLU A 47 -1.40 -4.63 -1.30
C GLU A 47 -1.64 -5.96 -2.03
N ARG A 48 -2.39 -6.88 -1.40
CA ARG A 48 -2.66 -8.24 -1.90
C ARG A 48 -3.57 -8.26 -3.13
N ASP A 49 -4.64 -7.49 -3.12
CA ASP A 49 -5.72 -7.61 -4.10
C ASP A 49 -5.62 -6.55 -5.21
N CYS A 50 -4.87 -5.47 -4.99
CA CYS A 50 -4.66 -4.41 -5.97
C CYS A 50 -3.21 -4.38 -6.47
N TYR A 51 -2.24 -4.05 -5.61
CA TYR A 51 -0.90 -3.72 -6.10
C TYR A 51 -0.15 -4.94 -6.65
N GLU A 52 -0.07 -6.03 -5.88
CA GLU A 52 0.63 -7.26 -6.28
C GLU A 52 0.11 -7.82 -7.63
N PRO A 53 -1.20 -8.13 -7.80
CA PRO A 53 -1.69 -8.72 -9.05
C PRO A 53 -1.58 -7.77 -10.24
N ARG A 54 -1.78 -6.46 -10.05
CA ARG A 54 -1.69 -5.49 -11.15
C ARG A 54 -0.25 -5.30 -11.62
N ILE A 55 0.71 -5.28 -10.70
CA ILE A 55 2.14 -5.24 -11.04
C ILE A 55 2.56 -6.50 -11.79
N HIS A 56 2.11 -7.68 -11.33
CA HIS A 56 2.36 -8.93 -12.04
C HIS A 56 1.82 -8.91 -13.48
N ALA A 57 0.58 -8.45 -13.69
CA ALA A 57 -0.03 -8.38 -15.02
C ALA A 57 0.67 -7.39 -15.96
N ILE A 58 1.18 -6.26 -15.44
CA ILE A 58 1.99 -5.36 -16.26
C ILE A 58 3.33 -6.03 -16.60
N ALA A 59 4.01 -6.60 -15.61
CA ALA A 59 5.34 -7.20 -15.78
C ALA A 59 5.36 -8.47 -16.67
N SER A 60 4.22 -9.14 -16.82
CA SER A 60 4.03 -10.27 -17.76
C SER A 60 3.78 -9.81 -19.20
N GLY A 61 3.57 -8.50 -19.43
CA GLY A 61 3.32 -7.93 -20.75
C GLY A 61 1.88 -8.06 -21.24
N GLU A 62 0.91 -8.28 -20.34
CA GLU A 62 -0.51 -8.44 -20.70
C GLU A 62 -1.17 -7.15 -21.23
N ASN A 63 -0.56 -5.99 -20.97
CA ASN A 63 -1.16 -4.67 -21.23
C ASN A 63 -2.60 -4.51 -20.69
N PRO A 64 -2.79 -4.73 -19.37
CA PRO A 64 -4.11 -4.79 -18.76
C PRO A 64 -4.76 -3.41 -18.62
N SER A 65 -6.10 -3.37 -18.58
CA SER A 65 -6.89 -2.19 -18.21
C SER A 65 -7.42 -2.32 -16.80
N PHE A 66 -7.28 -1.27 -15.99
CA PHE A 66 -7.66 -1.22 -14.59
C PHE A 66 -8.62 -0.07 -14.28
N GLY A 67 -9.71 -0.39 -13.60
CA GLY A 67 -10.55 0.59 -12.93
C GLY A 67 -10.07 0.92 -11.52
N PHE A 68 -10.85 1.74 -10.83
CA PHE A 68 -10.65 2.01 -9.40
C PHE A 68 -10.71 0.72 -8.58
N PHE A 69 -9.82 0.62 -7.60
CA PHE A 69 -9.92 -0.39 -6.56
C PHE A 69 -10.49 0.27 -5.31
N THR A 70 -11.47 -0.38 -4.68
CA THR A 70 -11.97 -0.01 -3.36
C THR A 70 -12.29 -1.29 -2.60
N ASN A 71 -12.00 -1.26 -1.32
CA ASN A 71 -12.39 -2.22 -0.31
C ASN A 71 -13.02 -1.49 0.88
N ASP A 72 -13.57 -0.29 0.64
CA ASP A 72 -14.15 0.54 1.70
C ASP A 72 -15.44 -0.08 2.28
N GLU A 73 -16.09 -0.94 1.49
CA GLU A 73 -17.29 -1.69 1.87
C GLU A 73 -16.97 -3.10 2.41
N ASP A 74 -15.69 -3.50 2.44
CA ASP A 74 -15.30 -4.82 2.94
C ASP A 74 -15.50 -4.91 4.45
N ASP A 75 -15.96 -6.08 4.91
CA ASP A 75 -16.07 -6.35 6.33
C ASP A 75 -14.72 -6.79 6.90
N PHE A 76 -14.02 -5.86 7.54
CA PHE A 76 -12.79 -6.14 8.28
C PHE A 76 -13.04 -6.60 9.73
N SER A 77 -14.30 -6.91 10.10
CA SER A 77 -14.61 -7.44 11.42
C SER A 77 -13.84 -8.75 11.68
N GLY A 78 -13.30 -8.88 12.88
CA GLY A 78 -12.52 -10.04 13.28
C GLY A 78 -11.05 -10.04 12.83
N ILE A 79 -10.65 -9.18 11.89
CA ILE A 79 -9.23 -9.03 11.52
C ILE A 79 -8.48 -8.35 12.66
N GLN A 80 -7.41 -9.01 13.11
CA GLN A 80 -6.55 -8.49 14.17
C GLN A 80 -5.50 -7.55 13.60
N LEU A 81 -5.17 -6.50 14.36
CA LEU A 81 -4.18 -5.50 13.96
C LEU A 81 -2.88 -6.15 13.49
N GLU A 82 -2.26 -6.94 14.37
CA GLU A 82 -0.95 -7.53 14.09
C GLU A 82 -0.98 -8.51 12.92
N SER A 83 -2.04 -9.30 12.76
CA SER A 83 -2.17 -10.20 11.61
C SER A 83 -2.26 -9.44 10.28
N ALA A 84 -2.99 -8.32 10.24
CA ALA A 84 -3.04 -7.48 9.04
C ALA A 84 -1.69 -6.81 8.76
N LEU A 85 -0.98 -6.34 9.78
CA LEU A 85 0.35 -5.75 9.61
C LEU A 85 1.38 -6.80 9.13
N GLU A 86 1.35 -8.01 9.68
CA GLU A 86 2.20 -9.13 9.25
C GLU A 86 1.94 -9.50 7.79
N GLU A 87 0.67 -9.58 7.39
CA GLU A 87 0.30 -9.83 6.00
C GLU A 87 0.82 -8.71 5.08
N TRP A 88 0.62 -7.45 5.45
CA TRP A 88 1.10 -6.33 4.65
C TRP A 88 2.62 -6.32 4.50
N ILE A 89 3.36 -6.58 5.58
CA ILE A 89 4.83 -6.72 5.56
C ILE A 89 5.24 -7.83 4.58
N ALA A 90 4.63 -9.01 4.71
CA ALA A 90 4.98 -10.16 3.89
C ALA A 90 4.71 -9.90 2.41
N THR A 91 3.55 -9.31 2.07
CA THR A 91 3.17 -9.02 0.69
C THR A 91 4.07 -7.93 0.09
N ARG A 92 4.31 -6.82 0.80
CA ARG A 92 5.22 -5.77 0.33
C ARG A 92 6.64 -6.28 0.11
N SER A 93 7.16 -7.13 1.00
CA SER A 93 8.50 -7.72 0.85
C SER A 93 8.58 -8.58 -0.41
N ARG A 94 7.61 -9.49 -0.63
CA ARG A 94 7.57 -10.32 -1.83
C ARG A 94 7.47 -9.50 -3.10
N LEU A 95 6.64 -8.45 -3.10
CA LEU A 95 6.46 -7.57 -4.25
C LEU A 95 7.74 -6.78 -4.56
N ILE A 96 8.43 -6.25 -3.55
CA ILE A 96 9.72 -5.56 -3.74
C ILE A 96 10.76 -6.52 -4.31
N ASP A 97 10.86 -7.74 -3.77
CA ASP A 97 11.81 -8.75 -4.25
C ASP A 97 11.50 -9.16 -5.70
N TYR A 98 10.23 -9.33 -6.03
CA TYR A 98 9.78 -9.61 -7.39
C TYR A 98 10.20 -8.48 -8.35
N VAL A 99 9.86 -7.22 -8.04
CA VAL A 99 10.18 -6.11 -8.93
C VAL A 99 11.70 -5.87 -9.03
N ARG A 100 12.47 -6.12 -7.97
CA ARG A 100 13.95 -6.06 -8.03
C ARG A 100 14.55 -7.12 -8.96
N ALA A 101 13.89 -8.26 -9.10
CA ALA A 101 14.32 -9.34 -9.99
C ALA A 101 13.92 -9.12 -11.46
N LEU A 102 13.00 -8.19 -11.74
CA LEU A 102 12.64 -7.81 -13.11
C LEU A 102 13.79 -7.06 -13.79
N ASP A 103 13.97 -7.31 -15.08
CA ASP A 103 14.93 -6.54 -15.87
C ASP A 103 14.46 -5.07 -16.08
N GLY A 104 15.31 -4.26 -16.70
CA GLY A 104 14.96 -2.85 -16.97
C GLY A 104 13.83 -2.67 -17.99
N GLU A 105 13.65 -3.63 -18.91
CA GLU A 105 12.61 -3.58 -19.95
C GLU A 105 11.23 -3.86 -19.33
N GLN A 106 11.12 -4.90 -18.50
CA GLN A 106 9.88 -5.25 -17.80
C GLN A 106 9.42 -4.14 -16.84
N ARG A 107 10.35 -3.42 -16.21
CA ARG A 107 10.01 -2.35 -15.25
C ARG A 107 9.58 -1.04 -15.89
N GLY A 108 10.31 -0.60 -16.91
CA GLY A 108 10.18 0.75 -17.46
C GLY A 108 9.43 0.82 -18.79
N ARG A 109 9.31 -0.29 -19.53
CA ARG A 109 8.73 -0.31 -20.88
C ARG A 109 7.34 -0.95 -20.92
N LEU A 110 7.10 -2.00 -20.14
CA LEU A 110 5.79 -2.64 -20.10
C LEU A 110 4.80 -1.75 -19.36
N THR A 111 3.60 -1.65 -19.93
CA THR A 111 2.53 -0.78 -19.44
C THR A 111 1.24 -1.56 -19.30
N GLY A 112 0.35 -1.03 -18.47
CA GLY A 112 -1.09 -1.21 -18.57
C GLY A 112 -1.76 0.15 -18.63
N HIS A 113 -3.09 0.18 -18.62
CA HIS A 113 -3.89 1.40 -18.61
C HIS A 113 -4.74 1.47 -17.34
N HIS A 114 -4.73 2.60 -16.64
CA HIS A 114 -5.59 2.87 -15.50
C HIS A 114 -6.52 4.04 -15.79
N GLU A 115 -7.82 3.89 -15.50
CA GLU A 115 -8.85 4.89 -15.83
C GLU A 115 -8.51 6.32 -15.34
N ARG A 116 -7.93 6.46 -14.14
CA ARG A 116 -7.48 7.76 -13.60
C ARG A 116 -6.11 8.22 -14.10
N TYR A 117 -5.16 7.29 -14.29
CA TYR A 117 -3.73 7.63 -14.42
C TYR A 117 -3.22 7.50 -15.86
N GLY A 118 -4.04 6.99 -16.78
CA GLY A 118 -3.62 6.70 -18.14
C GLY A 118 -2.67 5.50 -18.17
N GLU A 119 -1.65 5.55 -19.02
CA GLU A 119 -0.63 4.51 -19.06
C GLU A 119 0.18 4.45 -17.76
N VAL A 120 0.37 3.24 -17.24
CA VAL A 120 1.05 2.96 -15.98
C VAL A 120 2.03 1.81 -16.14
N THR A 121 3.28 2.04 -15.73
CA THR A 121 4.33 1.01 -15.68
C THR A 121 4.37 0.32 -14.31
N VAL A 122 5.21 -0.70 -14.17
CA VAL A 122 5.52 -1.32 -12.87
C VAL A 122 6.05 -0.27 -11.88
N GLU A 123 7.01 0.57 -12.31
CA GLU A 123 7.56 1.63 -11.46
C GLU A 123 6.48 2.63 -11.04
N ARG A 124 5.58 3.02 -11.95
CA ARG A 124 4.49 3.94 -11.61
C ARG A 124 3.51 3.35 -10.61
N TYR A 125 3.21 2.05 -10.68
CA TYR A 125 2.36 1.41 -9.69
C TYR A 125 2.98 1.36 -8.29
N LEU A 126 4.29 1.15 -8.20
CA LEU A 126 5.01 1.25 -6.94
C LEU A 126 5.02 2.67 -6.38
N GLU A 127 5.10 3.70 -7.23
CA GLU A 127 4.91 5.09 -6.79
C GLU A 127 3.51 5.36 -6.25
N ILE A 128 2.47 4.81 -6.89
CA ILE A 128 1.09 4.91 -6.40
C ILE A 128 0.95 4.25 -5.03
N ALA A 129 1.56 3.08 -4.81
CA ALA A 129 1.59 2.43 -3.50
C ALA A 129 2.30 3.30 -2.44
N LEU A 130 3.42 3.93 -2.80
CA LEU A 130 4.13 4.85 -1.90
C LEU A 130 3.29 6.11 -1.58
N GLU A 131 2.62 6.70 -2.57
CA GLU A 131 1.71 7.83 -2.38
C GLU A 131 0.58 7.47 -1.40
N HIS A 132 0.04 6.25 -1.52
CA HIS A 132 -1.01 5.73 -0.65
C HIS A 132 -0.54 5.53 0.80
N ASP A 133 0.65 4.94 1.01
CA ASP A 133 1.25 4.82 2.35
C ASP A 133 1.37 6.21 3.02
N GLN A 134 1.80 7.22 2.25
CA GLN A 134 1.98 8.58 2.74
C GLN A 134 0.64 9.29 3.06
N ASP A 135 -0.43 8.99 2.32
CA ASP A 135 -1.77 9.49 2.62
C ASP A 135 -2.26 8.97 3.98
N HIS A 136 -2.11 7.68 4.23
CA HIS A 136 -2.45 7.07 5.53
C HIS A 136 -1.57 7.61 6.66
N LEU A 137 -0.27 7.76 6.42
CA LEU A 137 0.65 8.35 7.40
C LEU A 137 0.21 9.75 7.82
N ARG A 138 -0.15 10.62 6.86
CA ARG A 138 -0.67 11.97 7.16
C ARG A 138 -1.94 11.94 8.01
N GLY A 139 -2.80 10.94 7.83
CA GLY A 139 -3.98 10.74 8.67
C GLY A 139 -3.61 10.41 10.11
N LEU A 140 -2.66 9.48 10.29
CA LEU A 140 -2.17 9.05 11.60
C LEU A 140 -1.38 10.15 12.33
N GLU A 141 -0.60 10.96 11.61
CA GLU A 141 0.11 12.11 12.19
C GLU A 141 -0.86 13.17 12.75
N ARG A 142 -1.98 13.42 12.06
CA ARG A 142 -3.02 14.34 12.56
C ARG A 142 -3.67 13.81 13.83
N LEU A 143 -3.92 12.51 13.90
CA LEU A 143 -4.44 11.85 15.09
C LEU A 143 -3.46 12.04 16.27
N ALA A 144 -2.18 11.74 16.08
CA ALA A 144 -1.15 11.91 17.11
C ALA A 144 -0.99 13.37 17.57
N GLY A 145 -1.01 14.32 16.64
CA GLY A 145 -0.97 15.76 16.97
C GLY A 145 -2.19 16.24 17.76
N GLY A 146 -3.36 15.61 17.56
CA GLY A 146 -4.57 15.86 18.34
C GLY A 146 -4.49 15.38 19.79
N LEU A 147 -3.78 14.27 20.05
CA LEU A 147 -3.58 13.72 21.40
C LEU A 147 -2.64 14.58 22.28
N THR A 148 -1.82 15.44 21.67
CA THR A 148 -0.85 16.29 22.39
C THR A 148 -1.37 17.67 22.80
N ARG A 149 -2.64 17.99 22.53
CA ARG A 149 -3.29 19.25 22.92
C ARG A 149 -4.27 19.05 24.06
#